data_AF-A0A660ZQF5-F1
#
_entry.id   AF-A0A660ZQF5-F1
#
_cell.length_a   1.000
_cell.length_b   1.000
_cell.length_c   1.000
_cell.angle_alpha   90.00
_cell.angle_beta   90.00
_cell.angle_gamma   90.00
#
_symmetry.space_group_name_H-M   'P 1'
#
loop_
_entity.id
_entity.type
_entity.pdbx_description
1 polymer ?
#
loop_
_entity_poly.entity_id
_entity_poly.type
_entity_poly.pdbx_seq_one_letter_code
_entity_poly.pdbx_strand_id
1 'polypeptide(L)'
;MAIWTAIHPGTRSTRVIATMGVRKTLFKAQLRSQPKHIRALPTLLEALALWEGEKVHAALVVDEKAATFDMSIYRDSLEFVDPTPLYQLDVVGHLRHKPSEDASLRGMGDFRDLRQLLLWEVAQ
;
A
#
# COMPACT_ATOMS: atom_id res chain seq x y z
N MET A 1 -2.04 17.96 6.38
CA MET A 1 -1.06 17.46 5.39
C MET A 1 -1.42 16.00 5.10
N ALA A 2 -1.65 15.62 3.85
CA ALA A 2 -2.12 14.28 3.53
C ALA A 2 -1.08 13.16 3.79
N ILE A 3 -1.56 12.00 4.21
CA ILE A 3 -0.76 10.77 4.32
C ILE A 3 -0.94 9.97 3.04
N TRP A 4 0.17 9.52 2.47
CA TRP A 4 0.19 8.72 1.26
C TRP A 4 0.68 7.32 1.59
N THR A 5 -0.10 6.31 1.19
CA THR A 5 0.18 4.91 1.50
C THR A 5 0.25 4.08 0.23
N ALA A 6 1.36 3.40 -0.01
CA ALA A 6 1.47 2.45 -1.12
C ALA A 6 1.41 1.03 -0.57
N ILE A 7 0.60 0.19 -1.22
CA ILE A 7 0.34 -1.19 -0.85
C ILE A 7 0.64 -2.05 -2.06
N HIS A 8 1.65 -2.89 -1.91
CA HIS A 8 2.12 -3.77 -2.97
C HIS A 8 2.02 -5.23 -2.51
N PRO A 9 0.89 -5.89 -2.74
CA PRO A 9 0.77 -7.33 -2.60
C PRO A 9 1.81 -8.05 -3.44
N GLY A 10 2.26 -9.19 -2.96
CA GLY A 10 3.23 -10.04 -3.67
C GLY A 10 3.03 -11.50 -3.27
N THR A 11 3.66 -12.40 -4.02
CA THR A 11 3.45 -13.86 -3.87
C THR A 11 3.75 -14.38 -2.45
N ARG A 12 4.71 -13.77 -1.75
CA ARG A 12 5.13 -14.18 -0.40
C ARG A 12 4.72 -13.22 0.70
N SER A 13 4.52 -11.95 0.37
CA SER A 13 4.26 -10.90 1.34
C SER A 13 3.65 -9.66 0.69
N THR A 14 2.82 -8.94 1.44
CA THR A 14 2.40 -7.57 1.08
C THR A 14 3.36 -6.57 1.70
N ARG A 15 3.89 -5.65 0.88
CA ARG A 15 4.67 -4.51 1.34
C ARG A 15 3.78 -3.29 1.48
N VAL A 16 3.86 -2.60 2.61
CA VAL A 16 3.12 -1.36 2.87
C VAL A 16 4.11 -0.27 3.29
N ILE A 17 3.98 0.92 2.71
CA ILE A 17 4.66 2.12 3.19
C ILE A 17 3.67 3.26 3.30
N ALA A 18 3.71 4.00 4.40
CA ALA A 18 3.00 5.26 4.56
C ALA A 18 3.99 6.42 4.77
N THR A 19 3.73 7.54 4.12
CA THR A 19 4.54 8.74 4.18
C THR A 19 3.69 9.99 4.37
N MET A 20 4.21 10.95 5.12
CA MET A 20 3.67 12.31 5.18
C MET A 20 4.54 13.21 4.30
N GLY A 21 3.98 13.59 3.14
CA GLY A 21 4.76 14.20 2.06
C GLY A 21 5.91 13.29 1.58
N VAL A 22 6.85 13.88 0.83
CA VAL A 22 7.87 13.13 0.07
C VAL A 22 8.95 12.48 0.95
N ARG A 23 9.23 13.04 2.13
CA ARG A 23 10.45 12.72 2.90
C ARG A 23 10.20 11.99 4.22
N LYS A 24 9.04 12.18 4.86
CA LYS A 24 8.78 11.61 6.18
C LYS A 24 8.08 10.27 6.02
N THR A 25 8.80 9.16 6.24
CA THR A 25 8.19 7.84 6.36
C THR A 25 7.60 7.68 7.75
N LEU A 26 6.31 7.36 7.84
CA LEU A 26 5.59 7.13 9.08
C LEU A 26 5.54 5.64 9.44
N PHE A 27 5.35 4.80 8.43
CA PHE A 27 5.11 3.37 8.62
C PHE A 27 5.71 2.58 7.46
N LYS A 28 6.36 1.45 7.76
CA LYS A 28 6.75 0.42 6.80
C LYS A 28 6.40 -0.94 7.39
N ALA A 29 5.82 -1.81 6.58
CA ALA A 29 5.51 -3.16 7.00
C ALA A 29 5.69 -4.18 5.86
N GLN A 30 6.05 -5.39 6.27
CA GLN A 30 5.96 -6.59 5.45
C GLN A 30 4.94 -7.53 6.13
N LEU A 31 3.79 -7.69 5.50
CA LEU A 31 2.67 -8.49 5.98
C LEU A 31 2.58 -9.79 5.18
N ARG A 32 1.65 -10.68 5.56
CA ARG A 32 1.31 -11.85 4.74
C ARG A 32 0.93 -11.42 3.32
N SER A 33 1.11 -12.32 2.35
CA SER A 33 0.77 -12.08 0.94
C SER A 33 -0.68 -11.65 0.73
N GLN A 34 -1.58 -12.05 1.63
CA GLN A 34 -2.99 -11.67 1.62
C GLN A 34 -3.49 -11.38 3.03
N PRO A 35 -4.47 -10.48 3.19
CA PRO A 35 -5.12 -10.25 4.46
C PRO A 35 -5.91 -11.51 4.84
N LYS A 36 -5.90 -11.86 6.13
CA LYS A 36 -6.70 -12.99 6.63
C LYS A 36 -8.17 -12.66 6.86
N HIS A 37 -8.53 -11.38 6.73
CA HIS A 37 -9.86 -10.88 7.03
C HIS A 37 -10.14 -9.66 6.17
N ILE A 38 -11.37 -9.52 5.69
CA ILE A 38 -11.78 -8.46 4.77
C ILE A 38 -11.60 -7.04 5.35
N ARG A 39 -11.78 -6.91 6.68
CA ARG A 39 -11.57 -5.66 7.41
C ARG A 39 -10.10 -5.27 7.61
N ALA A 40 -9.14 -6.16 7.39
CA ALA A 40 -7.77 -5.92 7.81
C ALA A 40 -7.14 -4.72 7.09
N LEU A 41 -7.38 -4.57 5.78
CA LEU A 41 -6.88 -3.43 5.02
C LEU A 41 -7.60 -2.12 5.41
N PRO A 42 -8.94 -2.03 5.39
CA PRO A 42 -9.66 -0.85 5.88
C PRO A 42 -9.22 -0.42 7.28
N THR A 43 -9.13 -1.36 8.22
CA THR A 43 -8.76 -1.06 9.61
C THR A 43 -7.31 -0.59 9.75
N LEU A 44 -6.38 -1.06 8.91
CA LEU A 44 -5.02 -0.52 8.88
C LEU A 44 -5.01 0.95 8.43
N LEU A 45 -5.77 1.28 7.39
CA LEU A 45 -5.84 2.65 6.86
C LEU A 45 -6.55 3.60 7.83
N GLU A 46 -7.65 3.15 8.43
CA GLU A 46 -8.35 3.86 9.50
C GLU A 46 -7.43 4.12 10.70
N ALA A 47 -6.66 3.11 11.12
CA ALA A 47 -5.73 3.25 12.24
C ALA A 47 -4.63 4.29 11.94
N LEU A 48 -4.05 4.28 10.73
CA LEU A 48 -3.07 5.28 10.32
C LEU A 48 -3.68 6.69 10.30
N ALA A 49 -4.88 6.83 9.76
CA ALA A 49 -5.58 8.11 9.70
C ALA A 49 -5.88 8.67 11.10
N LEU A 50 -6.38 7.82 12.00
CA LEU A 50 -6.71 8.20 13.38
C LEU A 50 -5.45 8.51 14.20
N TRP A 51 -4.35 7.80 13.98
CA TRP A 51 -3.11 7.99 14.73
C TRP A 51 -2.46 9.35 14.44
N GLU A 52 -2.43 9.76 13.17
CA GLU A 52 -1.82 11.01 12.73
C GLU A 52 -2.82 12.18 12.65
N GLY A 53 -4.12 11.91 12.72
CA GLY A 53 -5.18 12.92 12.63
C GLY A 53 -5.36 13.49 11.21
N GLU A 54 -4.97 12.75 10.17
CA GLU A 54 -4.95 13.19 8.77
C GLU A 54 -5.55 12.12 7.85
N LYS A 55 -6.20 12.52 6.76
CA LYS A 55 -6.75 11.59 5.77
C LYS A 55 -5.64 10.80 5.07
N VAL A 56 -5.86 9.50 4.89
CA VAL A 56 -4.97 8.60 4.17
C VAL A 56 -5.41 8.42 2.72
N HIS A 57 -4.50 8.72 1.79
CA HIS A 57 -4.62 8.39 0.36
C HIS A 57 -3.80 7.14 0.10
N ALA A 58 -4.46 6.04 -0.23
CA ALA A 58 -3.83 4.74 -0.40
C ALA A 58 -3.87 4.30 -1.86
N ALA A 59 -2.77 3.77 -2.36
CA ALA A 59 -2.69 3.14 -3.68
C ALA A 59 -2.43 1.63 -3.50
N LEU A 60 -3.34 0.80 -4.01
CA LEU A 60 -3.20 -0.66 -4.08
C LEU A 60 -2.69 -1.05 -5.47
N VAL A 61 -1.47 -1.58 -5.52
CA VAL A 61 -0.86 -2.05 -6.76
C VAL A 61 -1.40 -3.43 -7.12
N VAL A 62 -1.97 -3.57 -8.32
CA VAL A 62 -2.38 -4.87 -8.85
C VAL A 62 -1.46 -5.23 -10.02
N ASP A 63 -0.68 -6.30 -9.85
CA ASP A 63 0.14 -6.89 -10.91
C ASP A 63 -0.71 -7.87 -11.74
N GLU A 64 -0.62 -7.81 -13.06
CA GLU A 64 -1.25 -8.77 -13.98
C GLU A 64 -0.75 -10.21 -13.72
N LYS A 65 0.50 -10.37 -13.27
CA LYS A 65 1.01 -11.67 -12.80
C LYS A 65 0.55 -12.02 -11.40
N ALA A 66 0.09 -11.05 -10.60
CA ALA A 66 -0.61 -11.33 -9.34
C ALA A 66 -2.08 -11.69 -9.58
N ALA A 67 -2.66 -11.33 -10.73
CA ALA A 67 -4.02 -11.70 -11.12
C ALA A 67 -4.19 -13.21 -11.38
N THR A 68 -3.09 -13.95 -11.60
CA THR A 68 -3.10 -15.42 -11.62
C THR A 68 -3.00 -16.05 -10.23
N PHE A 69 -2.71 -15.26 -9.19
CA PHE A 69 -2.76 -15.70 -7.80
C PHE A 69 -4.11 -15.31 -7.20
N ASP A 70 -4.62 -16.15 -6.31
CA ASP A 70 -5.93 -16.00 -5.68
C ASP A 70 -5.98 -14.79 -4.73
N MET A 71 -5.89 -13.58 -5.25
CA MET A 71 -6.06 -12.32 -4.53
C MET A 71 -7.54 -12.02 -4.26
N SER A 72 -8.37 -13.06 -4.11
CA SER A 72 -9.81 -12.96 -3.86
C SER A 72 -10.09 -12.02 -2.69
N ILE A 73 -9.45 -12.19 -1.53
CA ILE A 73 -9.73 -11.32 -0.37
C ILE A 73 -9.37 -9.85 -0.63
N TYR A 74 -8.33 -9.55 -1.41
CA TYR A 74 -8.06 -8.15 -1.79
C TYR A 74 -9.16 -7.63 -2.72
N ARG A 75 -9.57 -8.43 -3.72
CA ARG A 75 -10.66 -8.08 -4.63
C ARG A 75 -11.99 -7.91 -3.90
N ASP A 76 -12.35 -8.85 -3.05
CA ASP A 76 -13.54 -8.83 -2.22
C ASP A 76 -13.50 -7.64 -1.28
N SER A 77 -12.34 -7.28 -0.73
CA SER A 77 -12.22 -6.08 0.11
C SER A 77 -12.50 -4.78 -0.66
N LEU A 78 -12.25 -4.73 -1.98
CA LEU A 78 -12.57 -3.54 -2.78
C LEU A 78 -14.07 -3.25 -2.83
N GLU A 79 -14.91 -4.28 -2.72
CA GLU A 79 -16.37 -4.11 -2.62
C GLU A 79 -16.80 -3.43 -1.31
N PHE A 80 -15.92 -3.35 -0.30
CA PHE A 80 -16.15 -2.70 1.00
C PHE A 80 -15.33 -1.42 1.18
N VAL A 81 -14.64 -0.96 0.13
CA VAL A 81 -13.78 0.22 0.18
C VAL A 81 -14.43 1.36 -0.59
N ASP A 82 -15.55 1.85 -0.06
CA ASP A 82 -16.04 3.17 -0.45
C ASP A 82 -15.12 4.25 0.15
N PRO A 83 -14.92 5.39 -0.55
CA PRO A 83 -14.18 6.52 0.01
C PRO A 83 -14.80 6.95 1.34
N THR A 84 -13.98 7.03 2.38
CA THR A 84 -14.41 7.48 3.70
C THR A 84 -13.77 8.83 4.05
N PRO A 85 -14.25 9.52 5.10
CA PRO A 85 -13.54 10.69 5.63
C PRO A 85 -12.11 10.39 6.11
N LEU A 86 -11.84 9.13 6.51
CA LEU A 86 -10.53 8.72 7.05
C LEU A 86 -9.55 8.29 5.97
N TYR A 87 -10.03 7.65 4.90
CA TYR A 87 -9.16 7.18 3.84
C TYR A 87 -9.85 7.09 2.47
N GLN A 88 -9.05 7.15 1.43
CA GLN A 88 -9.39 6.80 0.06
C GLN A 88 -8.42 5.73 -0.42
N LEU A 89 -8.91 4.74 -1.17
CA LEU A 89 -8.09 3.69 -1.77
C LEU A 89 -8.29 3.70 -3.28
N ASP A 90 -7.21 3.91 -4.00
CA ASP A 90 -7.17 3.84 -5.45
C ASP A 90 -6.45 2.56 -5.88
N VAL A 91 -7.01 1.86 -6.86
CA VAL A 91 -6.41 0.64 -7.41
C VAL A 91 -5.61 1.00 -8.65
N VAL A 92 -4.30 0.80 -8.60
CA VAL A 92 -3.38 1.19 -9.67
C VAL A 92 -2.83 -0.04 -10.38
N GLY A 93 -2.93 -0.05 -11.72
CA GLY A 93 -2.30 -1.06 -12.56
C GLY A 93 -0.78 -0.91 -12.56
N HIS A 94 -0.05 -2.03 -12.55
CA HIS A 94 1.40 -2.02 -12.39
C HIS A 94 2.13 -1.16 -13.43
N LEU A 95 2.94 -0.22 -12.95
CA LEU A 95 3.99 0.44 -13.73
C LEU A 95 5.16 -0.53 -13.86
N ARG A 96 5.63 -0.80 -15.09
CA ARG A 96 6.73 -1.74 -15.41
C ARG A 96 8.01 -1.40 -14.64
N HIS A 97 8.18 -1.87 -13.40
CA HIS A 97 9.47 -1.78 -12.73
C HIS A 97 9.77 -3.05 -11.95
N LYS A 98 10.84 -3.71 -12.39
CA LYS A 98 11.36 -4.95 -11.81
C LYS A 98 11.67 -4.69 -10.32
N PRO A 99 11.19 -5.52 -9.38
CA PRO A 99 11.62 -5.42 -8.00
C PRO A 99 13.15 -5.57 -7.97
N SER A 100 13.85 -4.56 -7.45
CA SER A 100 15.28 -4.68 -7.17
C SER A 100 15.44 -5.65 -6.00
N GLU A 101 15.99 -6.83 -6.27
CA GLU A 101 16.35 -7.83 -5.25
C GLU A 101 17.51 -7.39 -4.35
N ASP A 102 18.11 -6.21 -4.59
CA ASP A 102 19.18 -5.67 -3.75
C ASP A 102 18.66 -4.92 -2.52
N ALA A 103 18.83 -5.57 -1.37
CA ALA A 103 18.80 -4.98 -0.03
C ALA A 103 19.95 -3.98 0.11
N SER A 104 19.72 -2.78 0.65
CA SER A 104 20.01 -2.61 2.08
C SER A 104 19.35 -1.36 2.70
N LEU A 105 18.33 -1.60 3.51
CA LEU A 105 18.15 -0.97 4.82
C LEU A 105 17.98 -2.15 5.78
N ARG A 106 18.97 -2.36 6.67
CA ARG A 106 19.12 -3.55 7.52
C ARG A 106 17.78 -3.99 8.13
N GLY A 107 17.20 -5.07 7.61
CA GLY A 107 16.07 -5.80 8.19
C GLY A 107 14.81 -5.93 7.33
N MET A 108 14.44 -4.93 6.50
CA MET A 108 13.11 -4.92 5.83
C MET A 108 13.13 -4.71 4.31
N GLY A 109 14.29 -4.43 3.69
CA GLY A 109 14.37 -4.10 2.27
C GLY A 109 14.07 -2.62 1.96
N ASP A 110 14.24 -2.23 0.70
CA ASP A 110 14.42 -0.81 0.35
C ASP A 110 13.09 -0.02 0.21
N PHE A 111 12.03 -0.61 -0.32
CA PHE A 111 10.76 0.08 -0.64
C PHE A 111 10.93 1.32 -1.55
N ARG A 112 12.07 1.44 -2.27
CA ARG A 112 12.32 2.52 -3.23
C ARG A 112 11.24 2.57 -4.31
N ASP A 113 10.82 1.41 -4.79
CA ASP A 113 9.74 1.24 -5.75
C ASP A 113 8.41 1.82 -5.23
N LEU A 114 8.02 1.49 -3.99
CA LEU A 114 6.79 2.03 -3.41
C LEU A 114 6.90 3.53 -3.12
N ARG A 115 8.08 4.03 -2.71
CA ARG A 115 8.31 5.48 -2.55
C ARG A 115 8.21 6.23 -3.88
N GLN A 116 8.69 5.64 -4.97
CA GLN A 116 8.55 6.22 -6.31
C GLN A 116 7.09 6.27 -6.75
N LEU A 117 6.31 5.23 -6.44
CA LEU A 117 4.87 5.25 -6.71
C LEU A 117 4.17 6.38 -5.95
N LEU A 118 4.46 6.54 -4.66
CA LEU A 118 3.91 7.65 -3.88
C LEU A 118 4.36 9.01 -4.42
N LEU A 119 5.61 9.14 -4.89
CA LEU A 119 6.09 10.37 -5.51
C LEU A 119 5.29 10.78 -6.75
N TRP A 120 4.84 9.81 -7.56
CA TRP A 120 4.06 10.08 -8.76
C TRP A 120 2.62 10.43 -8.44
N GLU A 121 2.00 9.72 -7.50
CA GLU A 121 0.64 9.99 -7.02
C GLU A 121 0.55 11.33 -6.28
N VAL A 122 1.54 11.67 -5.45
CA VAL A 122 1.62 12.97 -4.73
C VAL A 122 1.79 14.16 -5.68
N ALA A 123 2.30 13.95 -6.90
CA ALA A 123 2.61 14.99 -7.87
C ALA A 123 1.47 15.30 -8.86
N GLN A 124 0.38 14.52 -8.84
CA GLN A 124 -0.85 14.79 -9.60
C GLN A 124 -1.83 15.66 -8.80
#